data_AF-A0A3B0CLY2-F1
#
_entry.id   AF-A0A3B0CLY2-F1
#
_cell.length_a   1.000
_cell.length_b   1.000
_cell.length_c   1.000
_cell.angle_alpha   90.00
_cell.angle_beta   90.00
_cell.angle_gamma   90.00
#
_symmetry.space_group_name_H-M   'P 1'
#
loop_
_entity.id
_entity.type
_entity.pdbx_description
1 polymer ?
#
loop_
_entity_poly.entity_id
_entity_poly.type
_entity_poly.pdbx_seq_one_letter_code
_entity_poly.pdbx_strand_id
1 'polypeptide(L)'
;MTKGFDCATPLTAEIVKAFRNDGYEFVCRYLVPTGWKSLTPEEAELISTGGLNIVSVFETTADRALGGRAAGLADGLLAANTAKQVGQPEGSAIYFAVDFDATNAQMPAVIEYIRAASEATPAFLTGVYGSYAVIEAVKAASACSRFWQTYAWSYGKVSDAIQIFQYENDITVNGIVIDRDESYGNEGWWSTAQPDEGDETMRLEQWQWKMLGDSLDGLYHKGLISDYTWAEKAYKGVMTASELAWLNTVMLARENGIEV
;
A
#
# COMPACT_ATOMS: atom_id res chain seq x y z
N MET A 1 3.16 -7.51 11.22
CA MET A 1 4.19 -6.60 10.69
C MET A 1 4.37 -6.91 9.23
N THR A 2 4.37 -5.89 8.39
CA THR A 2 4.47 -5.99 6.94
C THR A 2 5.76 -5.32 6.52
N LYS A 3 6.53 -5.95 5.62
CA LYS A 3 7.85 -5.46 5.21
C LYS A 3 7.73 -4.43 4.09
N GLY A 4 8.39 -3.29 4.25
CA GLY A 4 8.44 -2.25 3.23
C GLY A 4 9.77 -1.52 3.21
N PHE A 5 9.82 -0.47 2.40
CA PHE A 5 10.99 0.38 2.27
C PHE A 5 10.59 1.74 1.73
N ASP A 6 11.44 2.73 1.92
CA ASP A 6 11.37 3.99 1.20
C ASP A 6 12.63 4.20 0.36
N CYS A 7 12.47 4.94 -0.73
CA CYS A 7 13.59 5.27 -1.60
C CYS A 7 13.32 6.52 -2.41
N ALA A 8 14.38 7.25 -2.74
CA ALA A 8 14.34 8.37 -3.67
C ALA A 8 14.46 7.92 -5.14
N THR A 9 15.12 6.79 -5.39
CA THR A 9 15.32 6.24 -6.74
C THR A 9 14.00 5.78 -7.37
N PRO A 10 13.62 6.26 -8.57
CA PRO A 10 12.47 5.74 -9.29
C PRO A 10 12.61 4.25 -9.60
N LEU A 11 11.53 3.49 -9.45
CA LEU A 11 11.54 2.04 -9.61
C LEU A 11 11.29 1.59 -11.06
N THR A 12 11.94 0.49 -11.46
CA THR A 12 11.64 -0.24 -12.70
C THR A 12 10.89 -1.53 -12.41
N ALA A 13 10.30 -2.15 -13.43
CA ALA A 13 9.51 -3.37 -13.27
C ALA A 13 10.36 -4.53 -12.72
N GLU A 14 11.63 -4.61 -13.12
CA GLU A 14 12.59 -5.59 -12.62
C GLU A 14 12.87 -5.39 -11.14
N ILE A 15 13.05 -4.14 -10.71
CA ILE A 15 13.30 -3.79 -9.30
C ILE A 15 12.06 -4.09 -8.45
N VAL A 16 10.86 -3.69 -8.90
CA VAL A 16 9.61 -4.00 -8.19
C VAL A 16 9.42 -5.50 -8.02
N LYS A 17 9.63 -6.28 -9.10
CA LYS A 17 9.56 -7.74 -9.06
C LYS A 17 10.59 -8.34 -8.10
N ALA A 18 11.82 -7.81 -8.06
CA ALA A 18 12.84 -8.28 -7.14
C ALA A 18 12.43 -8.06 -5.68
N PHE A 19 11.93 -6.86 -5.34
CA PHE A 19 11.44 -6.56 -3.99
C PHE A 19 10.24 -7.43 -3.59
N ARG A 20 9.30 -7.69 -4.50
CA ARG A 20 8.20 -8.63 -4.24
C ARG A 20 8.69 -10.05 -3.95
N ASN A 21 9.63 -10.56 -4.74
CA ASN A 21 10.21 -11.88 -4.51
C ASN A 21 10.94 -11.96 -3.16
N ASP A 22 11.48 -10.85 -2.68
CA ASP A 22 12.11 -10.71 -1.36
C ASP A 22 11.12 -10.48 -0.20
N GLY A 23 9.81 -10.56 -0.48
CA GLY A 23 8.73 -10.47 0.48
C GLY A 23 8.38 -9.05 0.95
N TYR A 24 8.79 -8.02 0.21
CA TYR A 24 8.32 -6.64 0.46
C TYR A 24 6.91 -6.47 -0.10
N GLU A 25 6.06 -5.72 0.62
CA GLU A 25 4.62 -5.56 0.33
C GLU A 25 4.23 -4.11 0.05
N PHE A 26 5.09 -3.15 0.41
CA PHE A 26 4.87 -1.75 0.12
C PHE A 26 6.18 -0.99 -0.09
N VAL A 27 6.07 0.17 -0.74
CA VAL A 27 7.13 1.16 -0.87
C VAL A 27 6.60 2.56 -0.54
N CYS A 28 7.36 3.35 0.21
CA CYS A 28 7.09 4.77 0.39
C CYS A 28 7.78 5.58 -0.72
N ARG A 29 7.04 6.41 -1.46
CA ARG A 29 7.54 7.19 -2.60
C ARG A 29 7.19 8.68 -2.49
N TYR A 30 8.07 9.52 -3.03
CA TYR A 30 7.97 10.97 -2.89
C TYR A 30 6.90 11.58 -3.79
N LEU A 31 5.86 12.12 -3.16
CA LEU A 31 4.74 12.82 -3.79
C LEU A 31 5.06 14.31 -3.98
N VAL A 32 6.15 14.63 -4.67
CA VAL A 32 6.55 16.02 -4.98
C VAL A 32 6.36 16.30 -6.47
N PRO A 33 5.95 17.51 -6.88
CA PRO A 33 5.47 17.78 -8.24
C PRO A 33 6.55 17.65 -9.32
N THR A 34 7.81 17.88 -8.96
CA THR A 34 8.95 17.87 -9.88
C THR A 34 10.20 17.46 -9.12
N GLY A 35 11.12 16.79 -9.81
CA GLY A 35 12.42 16.41 -9.26
C GLY A 35 12.73 14.97 -9.62
N TRP A 36 13.99 14.59 -9.41
CA TRP A 36 14.46 13.24 -9.71
C TRP A 36 13.86 12.16 -8.79
N LYS A 37 13.34 12.56 -7.62
CA LYS A 37 12.69 11.66 -6.67
C LYS A 37 11.17 11.53 -6.85
N SER A 38 10.56 12.40 -7.66
CA SER A 38 9.11 12.48 -7.87
C SER A 38 8.53 11.16 -8.38
N LEU A 39 7.50 10.66 -7.70
CA LEU A 39 6.65 9.58 -8.20
C LEU A 39 5.89 10.05 -9.45
N THR A 40 5.93 9.27 -10.52
CA THR A 40 5.15 9.54 -11.74
C THR A 40 3.92 8.61 -11.82
N PRO A 41 2.90 8.95 -12.64
CA PRO A 41 1.75 8.06 -12.85
C PRO A 41 2.16 6.69 -13.41
N GLU A 42 3.14 6.66 -14.31
CA GLU A 42 3.65 5.41 -14.90
C GLU A 42 4.39 4.57 -13.86
N GLU A 43 5.17 5.20 -12.97
CA GLU A 43 5.83 4.52 -11.87
C GLU A 43 4.79 3.99 -10.87
N ALA A 44 3.77 4.76 -10.52
CA ALA A 44 2.70 4.31 -9.62
C ALA A 44 1.96 3.08 -10.16
N GLU A 45 1.62 3.08 -11.45
CA GLU A 45 1.01 1.93 -12.13
C GLU A 45 1.94 0.72 -12.13
N LEU A 46 3.22 0.92 -12.44
CA LEU A 46 4.22 -0.14 -12.46
C LEU A 46 4.42 -0.77 -11.06
N ILE A 47 4.48 0.04 -10.00
CA ILE A 47 4.59 -0.45 -8.62
C ILE A 47 3.35 -1.27 -8.25
N SER A 48 2.17 -0.72 -8.53
CA SER A 48 0.88 -1.32 -8.20
C SER A 48 0.65 -2.65 -8.93
N THR A 49 0.84 -2.68 -10.25
CA THR A 49 0.72 -3.90 -11.08
C THR A 49 1.81 -4.92 -10.78
N GLY A 50 2.97 -4.44 -10.32
CA GLY A 50 4.03 -5.29 -9.80
C GLY A 50 3.69 -5.93 -8.45
N GLY A 51 2.60 -5.51 -7.79
CA GLY A 51 2.08 -6.12 -6.56
C GLY A 51 2.56 -5.47 -5.26
N LEU A 52 3.21 -4.30 -5.32
CA LEU A 52 3.55 -3.50 -4.14
C LEU A 52 2.47 -2.44 -3.91
N ASN A 53 2.16 -2.16 -2.64
CA ASN A 53 1.39 -0.98 -2.26
C ASN A 53 2.29 0.26 -2.19
N ILE A 54 1.71 1.45 -2.32
CA ILE A 54 2.41 2.73 -2.26
C ILE A 54 2.00 3.48 -1.00
N VAL A 55 2.97 4.05 -0.29
CA VAL A 55 2.75 5.07 0.73
C VAL A 55 3.31 6.41 0.20
N SER A 56 2.51 7.46 0.23
CA SER A 56 2.94 8.76 -0.29
C SER A 56 3.60 9.61 0.79
N VAL A 57 4.79 10.15 0.50
CA VAL A 57 5.49 11.11 1.36
C VAL A 57 5.76 12.43 0.65
N PHE A 58 5.37 13.54 1.27
CA PHE A 58 5.64 14.88 0.79
C PHE A 58 6.83 15.48 1.55
N GLU A 59 7.93 15.73 0.84
CA GLU A 59 9.15 16.30 1.41
C GLU A 59 9.91 17.09 0.34
N THR A 60 9.85 18.42 0.40
CA THR A 60 10.61 19.31 -0.51
C THR A 60 11.98 19.66 0.04
N THR A 61 12.05 19.98 1.33
CA THR A 61 13.28 20.17 2.11
C THR A 61 13.07 19.60 3.51
N ALA A 62 14.16 19.16 4.15
CA ALA A 62 14.12 18.54 5.46
C ALA A 62 13.39 19.38 6.53
N ASP A 63 13.70 20.68 6.61
CA ASP A 63 13.20 21.61 7.62
C ASP A 63 11.92 22.37 7.21
N ARG A 64 11.26 21.94 6.12
CA ARG A 64 10.11 22.64 5.52
C ARG A 64 8.99 22.93 6.53
N ALA A 65 8.78 22.02 7.49
CA ALA A 65 7.78 22.13 8.54
C ALA A 65 7.98 23.35 9.47
N LEU A 66 9.18 23.92 9.55
CA LEU A 66 9.44 25.15 10.32
C LEU A 66 8.73 26.39 9.76
N GLY A 67 8.30 26.34 8.49
CA GLY A 67 7.46 27.38 7.90
C GLY A 67 6.03 27.43 8.46
N GLY A 68 5.64 26.48 9.32
CA GLY A 68 4.38 26.49 10.04
C GLY A 68 3.15 26.49 9.13
N ARG A 69 2.06 27.13 9.59
CA ARG A 69 0.75 27.13 8.91
C ARG A 69 0.83 27.55 7.44
N ALA A 70 1.58 28.60 7.11
CA ALA A 70 1.67 29.10 5.74
C ALA A 70 2.33 28.07 4.80
N ALA A 71 3.38 27.41 5.29
CA ALA A 71 4.03 26.33 4.57
C ALA A 71 3.11 25.12 4.40
N GLY A 72 2.39 24.73 5.46
CA GLY A 72 1.51 23.56 5.44
C GLY A 72 0.34 23.72 4.48
N LEU A 73 -0.29 24.89 4.42
CA LEU A 73 -1.34 25.17 3.42
C LEU A 73 -0.81 25.07 1.98
N ALA A 74 0.35 25.66 1.72
CA ALA A 74 0.94 25.65 0.38
C ALA A 74 1.34 24.23 -0.06
N ASP A 75 2.00 23.49 0.84
CA ASP A 75 2.47 22.14 0.57
C ASP A 75 1.32 21.13 0.50
N GLY A 76 0.29 21.28 1.34
CA GLY A 76 -0.91 20.45 1.27
C GLY A 76 -1.66 20.63 -0.05
N LEU A 77 -1.83 21.86 -0.53
CA LEU A 77 -2.41 22.13 -1.85
C LEU A 77 -1.59 21.51 -2.99
N LEU A 78 -0.26 21.58 -2.88
CA LEU A 78 0.63 20.99 -3.85
C LEU A 78 0.54 19.46 -3.83
N ALA A 79 0.57 18.85 -2.63
CA ALA A 79 0.43 17.42 -2.42
C ALA A 79 -0.90 16.89 -2.96
N ALA A 80 -2.03 17.58 -2.72
CA ALA A 80 -3.33 17.18 -3.25
C ALA A 80 -3.35 17.20 -4.79
N ASN A 81 -2.74 18.20 -5.42
CA ASN A 81 -2.64 18.27 -6.87
C ASN A 81 -1.75 17.16 -7.43
N THR A 82 -0.61 16.88 -6.78
CA THR A 82 0.29 15.80 -7.19
C THR A 82 -0.35 14.43 -6.99
N ALA A 83 -1.04 14.19 -5.87
CA ALA A 83 -1.82 12.96 -5.62
C ALA A 83 -2.79 12.68 -6.77
N LYS A 84 -3.56 13.71 -7.18
CA LYS A 84 -4.49 13.60 -8.31
C LYS A 84 -3.76 13.26 -9.62
N GLN A 85 -2.60 13.87 -9.87
CA GLN A 85 -1.85 13.63 -11.10
C GLN A 85 -1.31 12.20 -11.18
N VAL A 86 -0.83 11.64 -10.07
CA VAL A 86 -0.27 10.27 -10.01
C VAL A 86 -1.34 9.18 -9.83
N GLY A 87 -2.62 9.56 -9.77
CA GLY A 87 -3.73 8.60 -9.63
C GLY A 87 -3.92 8.08 -8.20
N GLN A 88 -3.38 8.76 -7.18
CA GLN A 88 -3.57 8.36 -5.79
C GLN A 88 -5.06 8.47 -5.40
N PRO A 89 -5.70 7.38 -4.93
CA PRO A 89 -7.12 7.37 -4.60
C PRO A 89 -7.42 8.17 -3.33
N GLU A 90 -8.56 8.85 -3.31
CA GLU A 90 -9.08 9.50 -2.10
C GLU A 90 -9.28 8.47 -0.97
N GLY A 91 -9.12 8.91 0.27
CA GLY A 91 -9.14 8.05 1.47
C GLY A 91 -7.81 7.36 1.79
N SER A 92 -6.82 7.40 0.89
CA SER A 92 -5.43 7.02 1.20
C SER A 92 -4.69 8.10 1.99
N ALA A 93 -3.48 7.81 2.46
CA ALA A 93 -2.69 8.73 3.29
C ALA A 93 -1.61 9.50 2.51
N ILE A 94 -1.34 10.73 2.97
CA ILE A 94 -0.17 11.53 2.59
C ILE A 94 0.60 11.87 3.86
N TYR A 95 1.85 11.44 3.94
CA TYR A 95 2.76 11.72 5.05
C TYR A 95 3.56 12.98 4.76
N PHE A 96 3.49 13.97 5.65
CA PHE A 96 4.29 15.18 5.55
C PHE A 96 5.54 15.04 6.42
N ALA A 97 6.71 15.22 5.83
CA ALA A 97 7.97 14.91 6.47
C ALA A 97 8.50 16.03 7.36
N VAL A 98 9.03 15.63 8.51
CA VAL A 98 9.84 16.42 9.43
C VAL A 98 11.20 15.70 9.54
N ASP A 99 12.04 15.89 8.52
CA ASP A 99 13.24 15.08 8.29
C ASP A 99 14.50 15.68 8.95
N PHE A 100 14.38 16.02 10.24
CA PHE A 100 15.47 16.56 11.04
C PHE A 100 15.20 16.37 12.54
N ASP A 101 16.23 16.59 13.37
CA ASP A 101 16.12 16.58 14.82
C ASP A 101 15.39 17.82 15.35
N ALA A 102 14.06 17.82 15.26
CA ALA A 102 13.21 18.93 15.66
C ALA A 102 13.26 19.17 17.19
N THR A 103 13.63 20.37 17.59
CA THR A 103 13.68 20.78 18.99
C THR A 103 12.29 21.07 19.57
N ASN A 104 12.16 21.02 20.90
CA ASN A 104 10.93 21.40 21.60
C ASN A 104 10.43 22.81 21.24
N ALA A 105 11.34 23.76 20.97
CA ALA A 105 10.98 25.12 20.60
C ALA A 105 10.39 25.23 19.18
N GLN A 106 10.74 24.29 18.29
CA GLN A 106 10.25 24.22 16.91
C GLN A 106 8.92 23.47 16.79
N MET A 107 8.58 22.63 17.77
CA MET A 107 7.41 21.77 17.75
C MET A 107 6.08 22.50 17.51
N PRO A 108 5.82 23.71 18.06
CA PRO A 108 4.63 24.47 17.72
C PRO A 108 4.49 24.78 16.23
N ALA A 109 5.59 25.11 15.55
CA ALA A 109 5.56 25.36 14.11
C ALA A 109 5.28 24.07 13.32
N VAL A 110 5.92 22.97 13.71
CA VAL A 110 5.68 21.64 13.13
C VAL A 110 4.20 21.24 13.24
N ILE A 111 3.59 21.38 14.42
CA ILE A 111 2.18 21.05 14.64
C ILE A 111 1.28 21.89 13.73
N GLU A 112 1.52 23.20 13.62
CA GLU A 112 0.74 24.09 12.77
C GLU A 112 0.94 23.82 11.28
N TYR A 113 2.13 23.37 10.86
CA TYR A 113 2.38 22.88 9.51
C TYR A 113 1.53 21.65 9.19
N ILE A 114 1.53 20.64 10.07
CA ILE A 114 0.77 19.40 9.86
C ILE A 114 -0.75 19.66 9.86
N ARG A 115 -1.26 20.49 10.77
CA ARG A 115 -2.69 20.87 10.78
C ARG A 115 -3.10 21.58 9.49
N ALA A 116 -2.27 22.50 9.03
CA ALA A 116 -2.52 23.25 7.80
C ALA A 116 -2.45 22.38 6.55
N ALA A 117 -1.52 21.43 6.52
CA ALA A 117 -1.46 20.43 5.46
C ALA A 117 -2.73 19.57 5.44
N SER A 118 -3.21 19.13 6.61
CA SER A 118 -4.47 18.40 6.75
C SER A 118 -5.68 19.18 6.23
N GLU A 119 -5.78 20.46 6.60
CA GLU A 119 -6.83 21.39 6.12
C GLU A 119 -6.85 21.50 4.60
N ALA A 120 -5.66 21.50 3.96
CA ALA A 120 -5.51 21.61 2.52
C ALA A 120 -5.68 20.27 1.76
N THR A 121 -5.71 19.13 2.45
CA THR A 121 -5.87 17.79 1.84
C THR A 121 -7.06 17.01 2.41
N PRO A 122 -8.30 17.56 2.43
CA PRO A 122 -9.42 16.93 3.13
C PRO A 122 -9.86 15.57 2.54
N ALA A 123 -9.49 15.28 1.29
CA ALA A 123 -9.78 14.00 0.64
C ALA A 123 -8.81 12.87 1.04
N PHE A 124 -7.73 13.18 1.76
CA PHE A 124 -6.69 12.23 2.14
C PHE A 124 -6.51 12.19 3.65
N LEU A 125 -6.11 11.03 4.17
CA LEU A 125 -5.68 10.89 5.55
C LEU A 125 -4.33 11.60 5.72
N THR A 126 -4.24 12.47 6.71
CA THR A 126 -2.97 13.14 7.00
C THR A 126 -2.08 12.27 7.88
N GLY A 127 -0.83 12.12 7.46
CA GLY A 127 0.24 11.52 8.25
C GLY A 127 1.41 12.47 8.48
N VAL A 128 2.22 12.15 9.48
CA VAL A 128 3.52 12.79 9.73
C VAL A 128 4.62 11.73 9.69
N TYR A 129 5.72 12.05 9.00
CA TYR A 129 6.98 11.35 9.14
C TYR A 129 7.92 12.16 10.05
N GLY A 130 8.58 11.52 11.02
CA GLY A 130 9.58 12.19 11.84
C GLY A 130 10.04 11.38 13.05
N SER A 131 10.81 12.02 13.92
CA SER A 131 11.33 11.39 15.15
C SER A 131 10.23 11.09 16.17
N TYR A 132 10.54 10.26 17.16
CA TYR A 132 9.66 9.96 18.30
C TYR A 132 9.08 11.24 18.94
N ALA A 133 9.90 12.30 19.10
CA ALA A 133 9.45 13.56 19.68
C ALA A 133 8.40 14.27 18.80
N VAL A 134 8.57 14.21 17.48
CA VAL A 134 7.58 14.73 16.52
C VAL A 134 6.29 13.92 16.60
N ILE A 135 6.38 12.58 16.56
CA ILE A 135 5.21 11.70 16.63
C ILE A 135 4.38 11.99 17.89
N GLU A 136 5.01 12.01 19.06
CA GLU A 136 4.30 12.23 20.32
C GLU A 136 3.68 13.62 20.42
N ALA A 137 4.37 14.66 19.93
CA ALA A 137 3.86 16.02 19.96
C ALA A 137 2.67 16.23 19.01
N VAL A 138 2.76 15.73 17.78
CA VAL A 138 1.69 15.82 16.77
C VAL A 138 0.47 15.00 17.19
N LYS A 139 0.69 13.81 17.77
CA LYS A 139 -0.35 12.98 18.39
C LYS A 139 -1.04 13.70 19.54
N ALA A 140 -0.28 14.25 20.50
CA ALA A 140 -0.84 14.98 21.64
C ALA A 140 -1.66 16.19 21.20
N ALA A 141 -1.26 16.84 20.10
CA ALA A 141 -1.98 17.96 19.49
C ALA A 141 -3.18 17.54 18.63
N SER A 142 -3.41 16.23 18.43
CA SER A 142 -4.42 15.68 17.52
C SER A 142 -4.37 16.31 16.12
N ALA A 143 -3.16 16.57 15.62
CA ALA A 143 -2.95 17.29 14.36
C ALA A 143 -3.07 16.39 13.12
N CYS A 144 -2.89 15.08 13.27
CA CYS A 144 -3.10 14.09 12.22
C CYS A 144 -3.43 12.72 12.84
N SER A 145 -3.66 11.70 12.00
CA SER A 145 -4.08 10.36 12.44
C SER A 145 -3.19 9.22 11.97
N ARG A 146 -2.12 9.54 11.22
CA ARG A 146 -1.15 8.57 10.72
C ARG A 146 0.27 8.98 11.13
N PHE A 147 1.07 8.02 11.54
CA PHE A 147 2.37 8.24 12.16
C PHE A 147 3.40 7.26 11.59
N TRP A 148 4.40 7.81 10.91
CA TRP A 148 5.56 7.10 10.42
C TRP A 148 6.78 7.59 11.19
N GLN A 149 7.34 6.75 12.04
CA GLN A 149 8.48 7.14 12.86
C GLN A 149 9.79 6.68 12.23
N THR A 150 10.81 7.55 12.21
CA THR A 150 12.19 7.11 11.96
C THR A 150 12.92 6.78 13.25
N TYR A 151 13.81 5.78 13.23
CA TYR A 151 14.73 5.53 14.33
C TYR A 151 15.74 6.69 14.50
N ALA A 152 16.03 7.42 13.42
CA ALA A 152 16.87 8.61 13.46
C ALA A 152 16.24 9.66 14.38
N TRP A 153 17.09 10.35 15.16
CA TRP A 153 16.67 11.38 16.13
C TRP A 153 15.66 10.91 17.20
N SER A 154 15.36 9.62 17.27
CA SER A 154 14.41 9.04 18.23
C SER A 154 15.09 8.54 19.50
N TYR A 155 16.43 8.56 19.55
CA TYR A 155 17.23 8.23 20.74
C TYR A 155 16.85 6.86 21.34
N GLY A 156 16.58 5.87 20.48
CA GLY A 156 16.20 4.50 20.86
C GLY A 156 14.75 4.33 21.33
N LYS A 157 13.91 5.37 21.24
CA LYS A 157 12.49 5.30 21.60
C LYS A 157 11.62 4.96 20.39
N VAL A 158 10.55 4.22 20.62
CA VAL A 158 9.53 3.87 19.62
C VAL A 158 8.16 4.15 20.23
N SER A 159 7.31 4.88 19.51
CA SER A 159 5.96 5.19 19.96
C SER A 159 5.00 4.05 19.63
N ASP A 160 4.09 3.74 20.56
CA ASP A 160 3.02 2.75 20.35
C ASP A 160 1.92 3.25 19.38
N ALA A 161 2.00 4.50 18.91
CA ALA A 161 1.01 5.09 18.03
C ALA A 161 1.30 4.88 16.53
N ILE A 162 2.47 4.34 16.19
CA ILE A 162 2.98 4.34 14.82
C ILE A 162 2.31 3.28 13.97
N GLN A 163 2.05 3.63 12.72
CA GLN A 163 1.64 2.68 11.68
C GLN A 163 2.86 2.21 10.88
N ILE A 164 3.88 3.06 10.75
CA ILE A 164 5.13 2.72 10.04
C ILE A 164 6.33 3.05 10.91
N PHE A 165 7.35 2.19 10.88
CA PHE A 165 8.66 2.43 11.50
C PHE A 165 9.80 2.23 10.51
N GLN A 166 10.55 3.29 10.24
CA GLN A 166 11.82 3.23 9.52
C GLN A 166 12.93 2.87 10.51
N TYR A 167 13.57 1.71 10.34
CA TYR A 167 14.47 1.12 11.35
C TYR A 167 15.92 0.97 10.90
N GLU A 168 16.22 1.17 9.62
CA GLU A 168 17.55 1.07 9.03
C GLU A 168 17.60 1.93 7.76
N ASN A 169 18.67 2.68 7.54
CA ASN A 169 18.78 3.61 6.40
C ASN A 169 20.04 3.39 5.56
N ASP A 170 20.07 3.97 4.36
CA ASP A 170 21.20 4.05 3.44
C ASP A 170 21.82 2.69 3.05
N ILE A 171 20.99 1.64 2.96
CA ILE A 171 21.45 0.31 2.56
C ILE A 171 21.20 0.04 1.07
N THR A 172 22.04 -0.80 0.45
CA THR A 172 21.82 -1.22 -0.95
C THR A 172 21.11 -2.57 -1.00
N VAL A 173 19.93 -2.61 -1.62
CA VAL A 173 19.14 -3.83 -1.88
C VAL A 173 18.65 -3.80 -3.33
N ASN A 174 18.75 -4.94 -4.04
CA ASN A 174 18.35 -5.04 -5.46
C ASN A 174 18.97 -3.96 -6.38
N GLY A 175 20.15 -3.46 -6.02
CA GLY A 175 20.92 -2.49 -6.80
C GLY A 175 20.55 -1.02 -6.59
N ILE A 176 19.63 -0.71 -5.67
CA ILE A 176 19.28 0.67 -5.29
C ILE A 176 19.50 0.93 -3.80
N VAL A 177 19.67 2.20 -3.43
CA VAL A 177 19.72 2.62 -2.02
C VAL A 177 18.30 2.77 -1.49
N ILE A 178 18.03 2.15 -0.34
CA ILE A 178 16.74 2.17 0.34
C ILE A 178 16.93 2.37 1.84
N ASP A 179 15.84 2.79 2.47
CA ASP A 179 15.65 2.72 3.92
C ASP A 179 14.59 1.66 4.20
N ARG A 180 14.76 0.85 5.26
CA ARG A 180 13.83 -0.23 5.58
C ARG A 180 12.73 0.26 6.51
N ASP A 181 11.52 -0.13 6.15
CA ASP A 181 10.31 0.15 6.89
C ASP A 181 9.57 -1.12 7.31
N GLU A 182 8.87 -1.01 8.42
CA GLU A 182 7.86 -1.97 8.86
C GLU A 182 6.52 -1.28 9.06
N SER A 183 5.47 -1.95 8.60
CA SER A 183 4.08 -1.56 8.76
C SER A 183 3.40 -2.38 9.87
N TYR A 184 2.53 -1.74 10.65
CA TYR A 184 1.81 -2.32 11.80
C TYR A 184 0.27 -2.29 11.67
N GLY A 185 -0.23 -1.91 10.49
CA GLY A 185 -1.63 -1.78 10.09
C GLY A 185 -2.10 -0.33 10.03
N ASN A 186 -3.07 -0.05 9.15
CA ASN A 186 -3.76 1.24 8.97
C ASN A 186 -2.87 2.39 8.45
N GLU A 187 -1.83 2.10 7.69
CA GLU A 187 -0.87 3.06 7.11
C GLU A 187 -1.54 4.05 6.16
N GLY A 188 -2.61 3.62 5.51
CA GLY A 188 -3.24 4.36 4.41
C GLY A 188 -2.47 4.23 3.09
N TRP A 189 -1.79 3.10 2.87
CA TRP A 189 -1.22 2.80 1.56
C TRP A 189 -2.30 2.73 0.47
N TRP A 190 -1.87 2.75 -0.78
CA TRP A 190 -2.74 2.71 -1.93
C TRP A 190 -2.14 1.92 -3.10
N SER A 191 -2.97 1.63 -4.08
CA SER A 191 -2.60 0.98 -5.33
C SER A 191 -3.47 1.57 -6.45
N THR A 192 -2.91 1.71 -7.65
CA THR A 192 -3.69 2.02 -8.86
C THR A 192 -4.29 0.77 -9.49
N ALA A 193 -3.72 -0.40 -9.19
CA ALA A 193 -4.32 -1.65 -9.58
C ALA A 193 -5.69 -1.73 -8.90
N GLN A 194 -6.71 -2.10 -9.68
CA GLN A 194 -7.95 -2.58 -9.08
C GLN A 194 -7.55 -3.63 -8.03
N PRO A 195 -8.20 -3.65 -6.85
CA PRO A 195 -7.95 -4.71 -5.90
C PRO A 195 -7.97 -6.00 -6.69
N ASP A 196 -6.87 -6.73 -6.63
CA ASP A 196 -6.84 -8.09 -7.13
C ASP A 196 -7.97 -8.75 -6.34
N GLU A 197 -9.15 -8.90 -6.95
CA GLU A 197 -10.18 -9.80 -6.45
C GLU A 197 -9.56 -11.18 -6.63
N GLY A 198 -8.53 -11.47 -5.83
CA GLY A 198 -7.61 -12.57 -6.04
C GLY A 198 -8.44 -13.82 -6.07
N ASP A 199 -8.67 -14.33 -7.28
CA ASP A 199 -9.67 -15.32 -7.63
C ASP A 199 -10.72 -15.53 -6.53
N GLU A 200 -11.50 -14.48 -6.21
CA GLU A 200 -12.40 -14.54 -5.06
C GLU A 200 -13.41 -15.69 -5.25
N THR A 201 -13.77 -16.34 -4.14
CA THR A 201 -14.88 -17.29 -4.12
C THR A 201 -16.09 -16.70 -4.84
N MET A 202 -16.67 -17.47 -5.76
CA MET A 202 -17.82 -17.00 -6.54
C MET A 202 -18.97 -16.55 -5.64
N ARG A 203 -19.61 -15.44 -5.97
CA ARG A 203 -20.76 -14.92 -5.21
C ARG A 203 -22.05 -15.52 -5.76
N LEU A 204 -22.40 -16.71 -5.28
CA LEU A 204 -23.62 -17.44 -5.64
C LEU A 204 -24.61 -17.49 -4.47
N GLU A 205 -25.91 -17.48 -4.77
CA GLU A 205 -26.96 -17.80 -3.82
C GLU A 205 -26.88 -19.27 -3.38
N GLN A 206 -27.44 -19.60 -2.21
CA GLN A 206 -27.34 -20.96 -1.64
C GLN A 206 -27.89 -22.04 -2.60
N TRP A 207 -28.95 -21.75 -3.35
CA TRP A 207 -29.50 -22.70 -4.32
C TRP A 207 -28.62 -22.86 -5.56
N GLN A 208 -27.90 -21.81 -5.97
CA GLN A 208 -26.93 -21.85 -7.07
C GLN A 208 -25.71 -22.69 -6.68
N TRP A 209 -25.24 -22.53 -5.43
CA TRP A 209 -24.19 -23.39 -4.87
C TRP A 209 -24.59 -24.86 -4.84
N LYS A 210 -25.82 -25.15 -4.39
CA LYS A 210 -26.34 -26.51 -4.40
C LYS A 210 -26.42 -27.08 -5.81
N MET A 211 -26.94 -26.30 -6.77
CA MET A 211 -27.05 -26.71 -8.17
C MET A 211 -25.68 -27.00 -8.80
N LEU A 212 -24.69 -26.15 -8.53
CA LEU A 212 -23.32 -26.37 -8.98
C LEU A 212 -22.72 -27.63 -8.34
N GLY A 213 -22.87 -27.81 -7.03
CA GLY A 213 -22.42 -29.01 -6.32
C GLY A 213 -23.05 -30.31 -6.87
N ASP A 214 -24.38 -30.32 -7.07
CA ASP A 214 -25.09 -31.47 -7.65
C ASP A 214 -24.63 -31.78 -9.09
N SER A 215 -24.29 -30.73 -9.86
CA SER A 215 -23.78 -30.89 -11.22
C SER A 215 -22.38 -31.52 -11.23
N LEU A 216 -21.48 -31.02 -10.38
CA LEU A 216 -20.12 -31.56 -10.24
C LEU A 216 -20.12 -32.98 -9.66
N ASP A 217 -20.99 -33.28 -8.70
CA ASP A 217 -21.22 -34.63 -8.18
C ASP A 217 -21.65 -35.61 -9.29
N GLY A 218 -22.60 -35.18 -10.13
CA GLY A 218 -23.05 -35.96 -11.28
C GLY A 218 -21.95 -36.21 -12.32
N LEU A 219 -21.10 -35.20 -12.57
CA LEU A 219 -19.94 -35.33 -13.47
C LEU A 219 -18.91 -36.33 -12.93
N TYR A 220 -18.66 -36.32 -11.61
CA TYR A 220 -17.78 -37.27 -10.95
C TYR A 220 -18.31 -38.71 -11.06
N HIS A 221 -19.58 -38.93 -10.75
CA HIS A 221 -20.20 -40.26 -10.84
C HIS A 221 -20.29 -40.80 -12.27
N LYS A 222 -20.29 -39.92 -13.28
CA LYS A 222 -20.16 -40.30 -14.69
C LYS A 222 -18.71 -40.52 -15.14
N GLY A 223 -17.73 -40.28 -14.29
CA GLY A 223 -16.29 -40.41 -14.60
C GLY A 223 -15.75 -39.31 -15.50
N LEU A 224 -16.45 -38.18 -15.64
CA LEU A 224 -16.01 -37.04 -16.47
C LEU A 224 -14.99 -36.15 -15.74
N ILE A 225 -15.08 -36.13 -14.41
CA ILE A 225 -14.05 -35.57 -13.52
C ILE A 225 -13.64 -36.66 -12.53
N SER A 226 -12.36 -36.67 -12.14
CA SER A 226 -11.77 -37.72 -11.29
C SER A 226 -11.57 -37.30 -9.83
N ASP A 227 -11.68 -36.01 -9.54
CA ASP A 227 -11.45 -35.45 -8.21
C ASP A 227 -12.78 -34.94 -7.63
N TYR A 228 -13.22 -35.56 -6.54
CA TYR A 228 -14.46 -35.18 -5.87
C TYR A 228 -14.36 -33.84 -5.12
N THR A 229 -13.14 -33.33 -4.87
CA THR A 229 -12.94 -32.07 -4.16
C THR A 229 -13.57 -30.87 -4.88
N TRP A 230 -13.78 -30.96 -6.20
CA TRP A 230 -14.53 -29.95 -6.95
C TRP A 230 -15.99 -29.82 -6.48
N ALA A 231 -16.68 -30.96 -6.31
CA ALA A 231 -18.04 -30.97 -5.78
C ALA A 231 -18.07 -30.51 -4.31
N GLU A 232 -17.09 -30.93 -3.50
CA GLU A 232 -16.99 -30.47 -2.11
C GLU A 232 -16.82 -28.96 -1.99
N LYS A 233 -15.94 -28.35 -2.81
CA LYS A 233 -15.72 -26.90 -2.83
C LYS A 233 -17.00 -26.14 -3.18
N ALA A 234 -17.77 -26.64 -4.14
CA ALA A 234 -19.06 -26.06 -4.50
C ALA A 234 -20.10 -26.20 -3.37
N TYR A 235 -20.20 -27.38 -2.72
CA TYR A 235 -21.11 -27.54 -1.59
C TYR A 235 -20.72 -26.70 -0.36
N LYS A 236 -19.42 -26.46 -0.16
CA LYS A 236 -18.89 -25.59 0.90
C LYS A 236 -18.96 -24.10 0.54
N GLY A 237 -19.27 -23.77 -0.71
CA GLY A 237 -19.31 -22.39 -1.20
C GLY A 237 -17.96 -21.69 -1.15
N VAL A 238 -16.88 -22.40 -1.52
CA VAL A 238 -15.49 -21.90 -1.50
C VAL A 238 -14.79 -22.04 -2.86
N MET A 239 -15.53 -22.38 -3.91
CA MET A 239 -14.99 -22.51 -5.27
C MET A 239 -14.85 -21.12 -5.93
N THR A 240 -13.78 -20.93 -6.68
CA THR A 240 -13.50 -19.66 -7.37
C THR A 240 -13.93 -19.71 -8.83
N ALA A 241 -13.97 -18.55 -9.49
CA ALA A 241 -14.34 -18.48 -10.91
C ALA A 241 -13.27 -19.11 -11.82
N SER A 242 -11.99 -18.93 -11.50
CA SER A 242 -10.89 -19.47 -12.31
C SER A 242 -10.76 -20.99 -12.13
N GLU A 243 -11.03 -21.53 -10.94
CA GLU A 243 -11.16 -22.97 -10.71
C GLU A 243 -12.24 -23.60 -11.60
N LEU A 244 -13.43 -23.00 -11.64
CA LEU A 244 -14.52 -23.48 -12.48
C LEU A 244 -14.20 -23.34 -13.97
N ALA A 245 -13.57 -22.23 -14.39
CA ALA A 245 -13.17 -21.99 -15.77
C ALA A 245 -12.10 -23.00 -16.26
N TRP A 246 -11.12 -23.30 -15.41
CA TRP A 246 -10.11 -24.32 -15.66
C TRP A 246 -10.76 -25.71 -15.82
N LEU A 247 -11.64 -26.08 -14.89
CA LEU A 247 -12.33 -27.37 -14.92
C LEU A 247 -13.16 -27.53 -16.20
N ASN A 248 -13.93 -26.50 -16.56
CA ASN A 248 -14.71 -26.49 -17.80
C ASN A 248 -13.82 -26.62 -19.03
N THR A 249 -12.67 -25.95 -19.05
CA THR A 249 -11.73 -26.03 -20.19
C THR A 249 -11.14 -27.43 -20.33
N VAL A 250 -10.71 -28.05 -19.23
CA VAL A 250 -10.23 -29.45 -19.22
C VAL A 250 -11.32 -30.41 -19.71
N MET A 251 -12.55 -30.23 -19.25
CA MET A 251 -13.68 -31.04 -19.68
C MET A 251 -13.97 -30.88 -21.18
N LEU A 252 -14.05 -29.64 -21.68
CA LEU A 252 -14.27 -29.37 -23.11
C LEU A 252 -13.15 -30.00 -23.97
N ALA A 253 -11.90 -29.90 -23.53
CA ALA A 253 -10.77 -30.51 -24.24
C ALA A 253 -10.95 -32.03 -24.35
N ARG A 254 -11.30 -32.70 -23.24
CA ARG A 254 -11.56 -34.15 -23.22
C ARG A 254 -12.75 -34.56 -24.09
N GLU A 255 -13.84 -33.79 -24.08
CA GLU A 255 -15.01 -34.04 -24.94
C GLU A 255 -14.67 -33.97 -26.44
N ASN A 256 -13.64 -33.18 -26.80
CA ASN A 256 -13.15 -33.05 -28.16
C ASN A 256 -11.97 -34.01 -28.47
N GLY A 257 -11.72 -35.00 -27.62
CA GLY A 257 -10.68 -36.02 -27.82
C GLY A 257 -9.25 -35.53 -27.61
N ILE A 258 -9.07 -34.39 -26.93
CA ILE A 258 -7.77 -33.84 -26.58
C ILE A 258 -7.33 -34.43 -25.23
N GLU A 259 -6.13 -35.00 -25.20
CA GLU A 259 -5.54 -35.56 -23.97
C GLU A 259 -4.97 -34.42 -23.11
N VAL A 260 -5.55 -34.25 -21.91
CA VAL A 260 -5.20 -33.22 -20.89
C VAL A 260 -5.27 -33.78 -19.47
#